data_AF-A0A4U1D9F2-F1
#
_entry.id   AF-A0A4U1D9F2-F1
#
_cell.length_a   1.000
_cell.length_b   1.000
_cell.length_c   1.000
_cell.angle_alpha   90.00
_cell.angle_beta   90.00
_cell.angle_gamma   90.00
#
_symmetry.space_group_name_H-M   'P 1'
#
loop_
_entity.id
_entity.type
_entity.pdbx_description
1 polymer ?
#
loop_
_entity_poly.entity_id
_entity_poly.type
_entity_poly.pdbx_seq_one_letter_code
_entity_poly.pdbx_strand_id
1 'polypeptide(L)'
;MQMFYTVRAGDSVWQIAQRWGIPVDSLIAANNLVAPDTIFIGQQLSIPPGVDRYRVQAGDSVYRIAQFYGVPPADIIAANQLQSPYIIHPGQLLTIPRGVPFYVVQPSDSLFSIAQRFNVVTGGRVNYQLIMQANNLTSTTIFPGQRLVIPYAPPGEDGLLAYISNRSGTYDLWMYDPSIGTNRQVTFGLGESYSVPYWSPDSSRIAFIGKNGILYAVNLTNNRFTAIDQFSQPEGAFINWAPDNQRLVYSNRNEIIIYHVVTHQAQRINQPNVRDVQWFPSGQELLFEAPDNTGISQLYRIRTDGTGLQQITENTGEPFNNVRLSPDGRYLLYTSPGASISIIHAVELATGQVFEVTGGPLAKNYDPTWSQDSASIAYSATANEDRGYFSQIRTSGRQGENDRIRAISDCFSTLVTFSPDSTKVAYLSECDTEGGASEIWMVDLEHPVPIQLVTNGNITALAWSKTTLTTETTTFTSSTYRVQLQFPANWQRAIDGRERYEGANGFFQVSAIAYDGPLGDVCQSDAYHQLRPYGTNPQIVSTQIQGQPACMIFPSADQPTQMQNQAALIVQYPTPVVISGNTYRFFILWADVGHINQITSTLRFL
;
A
#
# COMPACT_ATOMS: atom_id res chain seq x y z
N MET A 1 4.95 -5.50 17.12
CA MET A 1 4.04 -4.92 18.14
C MET A 1 4.35 -3.44 18.25
N GLN A 2 3.37 -2.59 18.59
CA GLN A 2 3.58 -1.15 18.68
C GLN A 2 4.34 -0.76 19.95
N MET A 3 5.19 0.27 19.84
CA MET A 3 6.01 0.78 20.93
C MET A 3 5.47 2.14 21.40
N PHE A 4 5.40 2.34 22.71
CA PHE A 4 4.75 3.51 23.31
C PHE A 4 5.68 4.34 24.18
N TYR A 5 5.62 5.67 24.02
CA TYR A 5 6.18 6.66 24.92
C TYR A 5 5.08 7.27 25.79
N THR A 6 5.30 7.35 27.11
CA THR A 6 4.34 7.99 28.03
C THR A 6 4.72 9.44 28.28
N VAL A 7 3.83 10.37 27.92
CA VAL A 7 3.99 11.82 28.07
C VAL A 7 4.14 12.21 29.53
N ARG A 8 5.07 13.12 29.79
CA ARG A 8 5.45 13.58 31.13
C ARG A 8 5.20 15.07 31.30
N ALA A 9 5.26 15.52 32.56
CA ALA A 9 5.18 16.93 32.88
C ALA A 9 6.27 17.73 32.13
N GLY A 10 5.84 18.76 31.39
CA GLY A 10 6.73 19.62 30.62
C GLY A 10 7.11 19.09 29.23
N ASP A 11 6.56 17.95 28.80
CA ASP A 11 6.73 17.48 27.42
C ASP A 11 5.88 18.30 26.43
N SER A 12 6.41 18.41 25.21
CA SER A 12 5.72 18.84 23.99
C SER A 12 6.02 17.86 22.87
N VAL A 13 5.21 17.84 21.81
CA VAL A 13 5.44 16.97 20.64
C VAL A 13 6.84 17.22 20.07
N TRP A 14 7.27 18.48 19.98
CA TRP A 14 8.62 18.85 19.54
C TRP A 14 9.71 18.23 20.44
N GLN A 15 9.61 18.36 21.76
CA GLN A 15 10.61 17.79 22.68
C GLN A 15 10.65 16.26 22.63
N ILE A 16 9.51 15.60 22.47
CA ILE A 16 9.45 14.13 22.35
C ILE A 16 10.06 13.69 21.01
N ALA A 17 9.71 14.36 19.92
CA ALA A 17 10.29 14.09 18.61
C ALA A 17 11.81 14.30 18.62
N GLN A 18 12.30 15.39 19.21
CA GLN A 18 13.74 15.62 19.39
C GLN A 18 14.41 14.56 20.27
N ARG A 19 13.72 14.10 21.33
CA ARG A 19 14.24 13.06 22.22
C ARG A 19 14.47 11.75 21.48
N TRP A 20 13.47 11.28 20.75
CA TRP A 20 13.60 10.07 19.92
C TRP A 20 14.45 10.30 18.69
N GLY A 21 14.71 11.56 18.37
CA GLY A 21 15.20 11.94 17.08
C GLY A 21 14.21 11.46 16.03
N ILE A 22 13.14 12.17 15.78
CA ILE A 22 12.28 11.90 14.63
C ILE A 22 11.74 13.26 14.19
N PRO A 23 11.39 13.44 12.91
CA PRO A 23 10.66 14.62 12.50
C PRO A 23 9.37 14.75 13.33
N VAL A 24 9.03 15.98 13.73
CA VAL A 24 7.81 16.27 14.50
C VAL A 24 6.58 15.75 13.75
N ASP A 25 6.52 15.98 12.44
CA ASP A 25 5.45 15.51 11.56
C ASP A 25 5.30 13.98 11.59
N SER A 26 6.40 13.23 11.69
CA SER A 26 6.35 11.77 11.80
C SER A 26 5.72 11.32 13.12
N LEU A 27 6.00 12.03 14.22
CA LEU A 27 5.39 11.72 15.52
C LEU A 27 3.90 12.09 15.54
N ILE A 28 3.53 13.23 14.94
CA ILE A 28 2.14 13.67 14.77
C ILE A 28 1.36 12.61 13.97
N ALA A 29 1.90 12.23 12.81
CA ALA A 29 1.32 11.26 11.90
C ALA A 29 1.09 9.90 12.61
N ALA A 30 2.13 9.35 13.24
CA ALA A 30 2.07 8.06 13.95
C ALA A 30 1.04 8.01 15.10
N ASN A 31 0.56 9.16 15.55
CA ASN A 31 -0.38 9.29 16.66
C ASN A 31 -1.72 9.91 16.25
N ASN A 32 -1.91 10.19 14.96
CA ASN A 32 -3.06 10.89 14.43
C ASN A 32 -3.39 12.17 15.24
N LEU A 33 -2.36 12.93 15.61
CA LEU A 33 -2.56 14.19 16.35
C LEU A 33 -3.16 15.23 15.40
N VAL A 34 -4.16 15.95 15.90
CA VAL A 34 -4.85 17.01 15.15
C VAL A 34 -4.43 18.34 15.75
N ALA A 35 -4.20 19.34 14.88
CA ALA A 35 -3.87 20.70 15.27
C ALA A 35 -4.84 21.20 16.37
N PRO A 36 -4.33 21.71 17.51
CA PRO A 36 -2.96 22.19 17.76
C PRO A 36 -2.01 21.14 18.38
N ASP A 37 -2.15 19.86 18.04
CA ASP A 37 -1.24 18.75 18.39
C ASP A 37 -1.01 18.61 19.91
N THR A 38 -2.08 18.86 20.68
CA THR A 38 -2.02 18.89 22.13
C THR A 38 -1.81 17.49 22.70
N ILE A 39 -0.88 17.39 23.64
CA ILE A 39 -0.60 16.16 24.39
C ILE A 39 -0.81 16.38 25.89
N PHE A 40 -1.16 15.31 26.60
CA PHE A 40 -1.47 15.35 28.03
C PHE A 40 -0.54 14.46 28.84
N ILE A 41 -0.20 14.86 30.07
CA ILE A 41 0.60 14.05 30.98
C ILE A 41 -0.08 12.68 31.18
N GLY A 42 0.68 11.59 31.02
CA GLY A 42 0.20 10.22 31.10
C GLY A 42 -0.33 9.65 29.77
N GLN A 43 -0.57 10.47 28.75
CA GLN A 43 -0.93 10.00 27.41
C GLN A 43 0.20 9.13 26.85
N GLN A 44 -0.15 8.01 26.22
CA GLN A 44 0.83 7.20 25.51
C GLN A 44 0.76 7.45 24.01
N LEU A 45 1.91 7.75 23.43
CA LEU A 45 2.12 7.98 22.01
C LEU A 45 2.84 6.79 21.39
N SER A 46 2.34 6.29 20.27
CA SER A 46 3.05 5.37 19.39
C SER A 46 4.29 6.06 18.84
N ILE A 47 5.44 5.40 18.94
CA ILE A 47 6.68 5.86 18.32
C ILE A 47 6.86 5.09 17.00
N PRO A 48 6.89 5.78 15.84
CA PRO A 48 7.11 5.14 14.55
C PRO A 48 8.50 4.47 14.49
N PRO A 49 8.75 3.59 13.52
CA PRO A 49 10.10 3.09 13.29
C PRO A 49 11.03 4.26 12.91
N GLY A 50 12.34 4.07 12.91
CA GLY A 50 13.24 5.10 12.39
C GLY A 50 14.18 5.71 13.42
N VAL A 51 15.06 4.84 13.94
CA VAL A 51 16.26 5.09 14.76
C VAL A 51 16.05 4.85 16.25
N ASP A 52 16.83 3.92 16.76
CA ASP A 52 16.93 3.54 18.17
C ASP A 52 18.33 3.81 18.73
N ARG A 53 19.28 4.32 17.94
CA ARG A 53 20.67 4.47 18.39
C ARG A 53 20.93 5.84 19.04
N TYR A 54 21.44 5.81 20.26
CA TYR A 54 21.90 6.96 21.03
C TYR A 54 23.43 6.96 21.17
N ARG A 55 24.09 8.09 20.89
CA ARG A 55 25.51 8.27 21.16
C ARG A 55 25.70 8.74 22.60
N VAL A 56 26.27 7.88 23.43
CA VAL A 56 26.62 8.16 24.82
C VAL A 56 27.49 9.41 24.90
N GLN A 57 27.09 10.36 25.72
CA GLN A 57 27.78 11.59 26.02
C GLN A 57 28.55 11.50 27.35
N ALA A 58 29.43 12.48 27.58
CA ALA A 58 30.15 12.58 28.84
C ALA A 58 29.18 12.81 30.01
N GLY A 59 29.21 11.93 31.01
CA GLY A 59 28.35 12.01 32.20
C GLY A 59 27.06 11.18 32.14
N ASP A 60 26.86 10.42 31.06
CA ASP A 60 25.73 9.51 30.95
C ASP A 60 25.85 8.28 31.84
N SER A 61 24.69 7.72 32.16
CA SER A 61 24.54 6.36 32.68
C SER A 61 23.32 5.72 32.04
N VAL A 62 23.28 4.40 31.99
CA VAL A 62 22.10 3.67 31.48
C VAL A 62 20.81 4.13 32.17
N TYR A 63 20.87 4.41 33.47
CA TYR A 63 19.72 4.91 34.23
C TYR A 63 19.30 6.33 33.85
N ARG A 64 20.26 7.24 33.61
CA ARG A 64 19.93 8.61 33.14
C ARG A 64 19.38 8.59 31.74
N ILE A 65 19.93 7.76 30.85
CA ILE A 65 19.44 7.58 29.48
C ILE A 65 18.05 6.95 29.50
N ALA A 66 17.86 5.86 30.24
CA ALA A 66 16.55 5.22 30.45
C ALA A 66 15.52 6.22 30.97
N GLN A 67 15.90 7.01 31.98
CA GLN A 67 15.06 8.07 32.50
C GLN A 67 14.78 9.10 31.41
N PHE A 68 15.77 9.58 30.67
CA PHE A 68 15.61 10.56 29.59
C PHE A 68 14.65 10.07 28.51
N TYR A 69 14.90 8.90 27.92
CA TYR A 69 14.10 8.28 26.86
C TYR A 69 12.74 7.72 27.33
N GLY A 70 12.56 7.53 28.63
CA GLY A 70 11.33 6.95 29.18
C GLY A 70 11.15 5.48 28.87
N VAL A 71 12.27 4.77 28.87
CA VAL A 71 12.36 3.33 28.66
C VAL A 71 12.86 2.70 29.97
N PRO A 72 12.40 1.49 30.35
CA PRO A 72 12.98 0.78 31.48
C PRO A 72 14.50 0.55 31.28
N PRO A 73 15.36 0.78 32.29
CA PRO A 73 16.80 0.57 32.16
C PRO A 73 17.18 -0.87 31.76
N ALA A 74 16.41 -1.85 32.23
CA ALA A 74 16.61 -3.26 31.90
C ALA A 74 16.49 -3.54 30.39
N ASP A 75 15.59 -2.84 29.69
CA ASP A 75 15.38 -3.04 28.26
C ASP A 75 16.57 -2.48 27.46
N ILE A 76 17.15 -1.34 27.90
CA ILE A 76 18.38 -0.81 27.31
C ILE A 76 19.57 -1.75 27.58
N ILE A 77 19.69 -2.28 28.80
CA ILE A 77 20.75 -3.24 29.16
C ILE A 77 20.67 -4.49 28.27
N ALA A 78 19.47 -5.05 28.12
CA ALA A 78 19.23 -6.25 27.32
C ALA A 78 19.48 -6.00 25.82
N ALA A 79 18.94 -4.90 25.27
CA ALA A 79 19.10 -4.55 23.85
C ALA A 79 20.56 -4.35 23.44
N ASN A 80 21.41 -3.89 24.38
CA ASN A 80 22.83 -3.64 24.16
C ASN A 80 23.75 -4.72 24.73
N GLN A 81 23.19 -5.80 25.28
CA GLN A 81 23.94 -6.89 25.92
C GLN A 81 24.96 -6.40 26.97
N LEU A 82 24.63 -5.32 27.69
CA LEU A 82 25.55 -4.71 28.67
C LEU A 82 25.76 -5.66 29.85
N GLN A 83 27.02 -5.91 30.19
CA GLN A 83 27.39 -6.71 31.35
C GLN A 83 27.50 -5.84 32.60
N SER A 84 27.12 -6.38 33.75
CA SER A 84 27.32 -5.71 35.05
C SER A 84 28.80 -5.33 35.20
N PRO A 85 29.14 -4.08 35.56
CA PRO A 85 28.31 -3.06 36.21
C PRO A 85 27.61 -2.05 35.26
N TYR A 86 27.35 -2.43 34.02
CA TYR A 86 26.63 -1.65 32.99
C TYR A 86 27.30 -0.31 32.65
N ILE A 87 28.63 -0.32 32.61
CA ILE A 87 29.43 0.85 32.25
C ILE A 87 29.22 1.14 30.76
N ILE A 88 29.03 2.42 30.46
CA ILE A 88 28.94 2.96 29.10
C ILE A 88 29.99 4.06 28.94
N HIS A 89 30.52 4.22 27.73
CA HIS A 89 31.61 5.16 27.46
C HIS A 89 31.17 6.26 26.49
N PRO A 90 31.60 7.52 26.69
CA PRO A 90 31.33 8.59 25.73
C PRO A 90 31.77 8.19 24.31
N GLY A 91 30.89 8.42 23.34
CA GLY A 91 31.05 8.01 21.95
C GLY A 91 30.46 6.63 21.60
N GLN A 92 30.18 5.78 22.59
CA GLN A 92 29.50 4.49 22.39
C GLN A 92 28.10 4.69 21.81
N LEU A 93 27.71 3.86 20.85
CA LEU A 93 26.33 3.82 20.37
C LEU A 93 25.54 2.78 21.17
N LEU A 94 24.39 3.19 21.71
CA LEU A 94 23.46 2.32 22.42
C LEU A 94 22.13 2.25 21.67
N THR A 95 21.63 1.04 21.44
CA THR A 95 20.25 0.78 21.05
C THR A 95 19.32 1.04 22.22
N ILE A 96 18.56 2.13 22.15
CA ILE A 96 17.52 2.53 23.08
C ILE A 96 16.18 2.11 22.47
N PRO A 97 15.50 1.10 23.05
CA PRO A 97 14.17 0.69 22.58
C PRO A 97 13.23 1.88 22.44
N ARG A 98 12.42 1.91 21.39
CA ARG A 98 11.58 3.05 20.99
C ARG A 98 10.40 3.36 21.95
N GLY A 99 10.35 2.71 23.11
CA GLY A 99 9.28 2.82 24.10
C GLY A 99 9.07 1.53 24.88
N VAL A 100 7.89 1.38 25.49
CA VAL A 100 7.44 0.11 26.08
C VAL A 100 6.50 -0.63 25.11
N PRO A 101 6.52 -1.98 25.07
CA PRO A 101 5.74 -2.78 24.12
C PRO A 101 4.26 -2.95 24.50
N PHE A 102 3.75 -2.14 25.44
CA PHE A 102 2.37 -2.22 25.91
C PHE A 102 1.78 -0.83 26.13
N TYR A 103 0.49 -0.74 25.83
CA TYR A 103 -0.37 0.36 26.20
C TYR A 103 -0.90 0.16 27.62
N VAL A 104 -0.92 1.20 28.43
CA VAL A 104 -1.52 1.25 29.76
C VAL A 104 -2.85 1.96 29.61
N VAL A 105 -3.94 1.25 29.87
CA VAL A 105 -5.31 1.75 29.79
C VAL A 105 -5.46 2.99 30.67
N GLN A 106 -5.97 4.07 30.08
CA GLN A 106 -6.25 5.34 30.73
C GLN A 106 -7.73 5.42 31.16
N PRO A 107 -8.08 6.32 32.10
CA PRO A 107 -9.47 6.60 32.43
C PRO A 107 -10.29 6.96 31.18
N SER A 108 -11.47 6.34 31.03
CA SER A 108 -12.41 6.51 29.90
C SER A 108 -12.02 5.83 28.58
N ASP A 109 -10.93 5.05 28.54
CA ASP A 109 -10.63 4.24 27.38
C ASP A 109 -11.67 3.12 27.20
N SER A 110 -11.93 2.80 25.94
CA SER A 110 -12.58 1.58 25.48
C SER A 110 -11.67 0.88 24.48
N LEU A 111 -11.86 -0.43 24.27
CA LEU A 111 -11.12 -1.14 23.21
C LEU A 111 -11.34 -0.51 21.83
N PHE A 112 -12.54 0.04 21.57
CA PHE A 112 -12.84 0.74 20.32
C PHE A 112 -12.03 2.04 20.17
N SER A 113 -12.01 2.89 21.20
CA SER A 113 -11.26 4.16 21.15
C SER A 113 -9.75 3.94 21.08
N ILE A 114 -9.23 2.89 21.72
CA ILE A 114 -7.82 2.49 21.60
C ILE A 114 -7.52 2.00 20.18
N ALA A 115 -8.34 1.11 19.64
CA ALA A 115 -8.19 0.58 18.28
C ALA A 115 -8.21 1.70 17.22
N GLN A 116 -9.15 2.64 17.33
CA GLN A 116 -9.23 3.80 16.45
C GLN A 116 -7.99 4.68 16.55
N ARG A 117 -7.53 4.98 17.78
CA ARG A 117 -6.35 5.84 18.02
C ARG A 117 -5.09 5.27 17.37
N PHE A 118 -4.91 3.95 17.42
CA PHE A 118 -3.69 3.28 16.97
C PHE A 118 -3.83 2.56 15.63
N ASN A 119 -4.85 2.90 14.85
CA ASN A 119 -5.12 2.35 13.53
C ASN A 119 -5.16 0.81 13.49
N VAL A 120 -5.77 0.20 14.51
CA VAL A 120 -6.11 -1.23 14.50
C VAL A 120 -7.37 -1.41 13.65
N VAL A 121 -7.16 -1.31 12.33
CA VAL A 121 -8.20 -1.27 11.31
C VAL A 121 -8.04 -2.45 10.36
N THR A 122 -9.16 -3.06 9.95
CA THR A 122 -9.19 -4.11 8.91
C THR A 122 -10.35 -3.81 7.97
N GLY A 123 -10.10 -3.86 6.66
CA GLY A 123 -11.10 -3.50 5.64
C GLY A 123 -11.63 -2.07 5.80
N GLY A 124 -10.77 -1.13 6.20
CA GLY A 124 -11.18 0.25 6.49
C GLY A 124 -12.05 0.44 7.74
N ARG A 125 -12.28 -0.60 8.55
CA ARG A 125 -13.06 -0.52 9.81
C ARG A 125 -12.22 -0.80 11.05
N VAL A 126 -12.48 -0.04 12.12
CA VAL A 126 -11.86 -0.26 13.44
C VAL A 126 -12.17 -1.68 13.92
N ASN A 127 -11.12 -2.46 14.17
CA ASN A 127 -11.20 -3.86 14.56
C ASN A 127 -10.59 -4.10 15.94
N TYR A 128 -11.29 -3.66 16.98
CA TYR A 128 -10.84 -3.81 18.36
C TYR A 128 -10.74 -5.27 18.84
N GLN A 129 -11.35 -6.21 18.11
CA GLN A 129 -11.26 -7.64 18.43
C GLN A 129 -9.82 -8.15 18.28
N LEU A 130 -9.00 -7.55 17.41
CA LEU A 130 -7.58 -7.88 17.31
C LEU A 130 -6.83 -7.56 18.60
N ILE A 131 -7.17 -6.47 19.29
CA ILE A 131 -6.63 -6.16 20.62
C ILE A 131 -7.05 -7.24 21.62
N MET A 132 -8.30 -7.68 21.59
CA MET A 132 -8.77 -8.76 22.46
C MET A 132 -7.98 -10.05 22.24
N GLN A 133 -7.80 -10.44 20.98
CA GLN A 133 -7.05 -11.64 20.60
C GLN A 133 -5.59 -11.56 21.04
N ALA A 134 -4.91 -10.43 20.78
CA ALA A 134 -3.51 -10.21 21.17
C ALA A 134 -3.30 -10.27 22.69
N ASN A 135 -4.35 -10.03 23.48
CA ASN A 135 -4.31 -9.97 24.95
C ASN A 135 -5.08 -11.11 25.63
N ASN A 136 -5.60 -12.09 24.87
CA ASN A 136 -6.46 -13.17 25.37
C ASN A 136 -7.65 -12.66 26.22
N LEU A 137 -8.27 -11.53 25.84
CA LEU A 137 -9.41 -10.97 26.55
C LEU A 137 -10.71 -11.70 26.16
N THR A 138 -11.49 -12.09 27.16
CA THR A 138 -12.80 -12.75 26.97
C THR A 138 -13.99 -11.79 27.00
N SER A 139 -13.75 -10.51 27.35
CA SER A 139 -14.77 -9.46 27.37
C SER A 139 -14.19 -8.12 26.92
N THR A 140 -15.05 -7.16 26.60
CA THR A 140 -14.64 -5.80 26.21
C THR A 140 -14.32 -4.88 27.38
N THR A 141 -14.49 -5.34 28.62
CA THR A 141 -14.23 -4.55 29.82
C THR A 141 -12.73 -4.46 30.07
N ILE A 142 -12.24 -3.22 30.20
CA ILE A 142 -10.84 -2.91 30.52
C ILE A 142 -10.79 -1.94 31.71
N PHE A 143 -9.69 -1.97 32.46
CA PHE A 143 -9.53 -1.15 33.68
C PHE A 143 -8.33 -0.20 33.56
N PRO A 144 -8.43 1.05 34.06
CA PRO A 144 -7.28 1.94 34.12
C PRO A 144 -6.07 1.28 34.80
N GLY A 145 -4.89 1.40 34.19
CA GLY A 145 -3.65 0.74 34.63
C GLY A 145 -3.43 -0.66 34.04
N GLN A 146 -4.43 -1.27 33.40
CA GLN A 146 -4.26 -2.54 32.70
C GLN A 146 -3.29 -2.38 31.53
N ARG A 147 -2.39 -3.35 31.35
CA ARG A 147 -1.45 -3.39 30.22
C ARG A 147 -2.06 -4.18 29.06
N LEU A 148 -2.05 -3.59 27.87
CA LEU A 148 -2.54 -4.18 26.64
C LEU A 148 -1.44 -4.14 25.57
N VAL A 149 -1.22 -5.25 24.89
CA VAL A 149 -0.50 -5.30 23.62
C VAL A 149 -1.41 -4.77 22.54
N ILE A 150 -0.98 -3.74 21.82
CA ILE A 150 -1.71 -3.24 20.65
C ILE A 150 -1.06 -3.84 19.40
N PRO A 151 -1.75 -4.72 18.67
CA PRO A 151 -1.22 -5.31 17.45
C PRO A 151 -1.26 -4.30 16.30
N TYR A 152 -0.35 -4.44 15.34
CA TYR A 152 -0.58 -3.88 14.01
C TYR A 152 -1.66 -4.69 13.31
N ALA A 153 -2.59 -4.01 12.62
CA ALA A 153 -3.68 -4.67 11.91
C ALA A 153 -3.43 -4.60 10.39
N PRO A 154 -3.73 -5.67 9.64
CA PRO A 154 -3.70 -5.61 8.19
C PRO A 154 -4.70 -4.57 7.70
N PRO A 155 -4.28 -3.60 6.87
CA PRO A 155 -5.04 -2.38 6.59
C PRO A 155 -6.35 -2.62 5.85
N GLY A 156 -6.53 -3.78 5.22
CA GLY A 156 -7.70 -4.08 4.40
C GLY A 156 -7.59 -3.46 3.03
N GLU A 157 -6.83 -4.11 2.16
CA GLU A 157 -6.63 -3.66 0.79
C GLU A 157 -6.68 -4.84 -0.17
N ASP A 158 -7.25 -4.64 -1.36
CA ASP A 158 -7.41 -5.69 -2.37
C ASP A 158 -6.14 -5.82 -3.27
N GLY A 159 -5.05 -5.12 -2.97
CA GLY A 159 -3.76 -5.22 -3.68
C GLY A 159 -2.74 -6.08 -2.93
N LEU A 160 -1.96 -6.89 -3.65
CA LEU A 160 -0.88 -7.70 -3.04
C LEU A 160 0.46 -6.99 -3.08
N LEU A 161 1.26 -7.18 -2.04
CA LEU A 161 2.67 -6.79 -2.01
C LEU A 161 3.54 -7.98 -2.43
N ALA A 162 4.26 -7.83 -3.54
CA ALA A 162 5.33 -8.75 -3.90
C ALA A 162 6.68 -8.24 -3.37
N TYR A 163 7.50 -9.13 -2.82
CA TYR A 163 8.81 -8.76 -2.30
C TYR A 163 9.80 -9.92 -2.40
N ILE A 164 11.09 -9.60 -2.42
CA ILE A 164 12.17 -10.60 -2.43
C ILE A 164 12.72 -10.75 -1.03
N SER A 165 12.78 -11.98 -0.51
CA SER A 165 13.28 -12.22 0.84
C SER A 165 13.95 -13.57 1.01
N ASN A 166 14.97 -13.62 1.86
CA ASN A 166 15.67 -14.84 2.27
C ASN A 166 15.07 -15.53 3.51
N ARG A 167 13.84 -15.19 3.92
CA ARG A 167 13.20 -15.69 5.14
C ARG A 167 13.04 -17.22 5.23
N SER A 168 13.18 -17.95 4.13
CA SER A 168 13.22 -19.43 4.07
C SER A 168 14.63 -20.01 3.91
N GLY A 169 15.69 -19.19 4.02
CA GLY A 169 17.10 -19.58 3.87
C GLY A 169 17.73 -19.20 2.53
N THR A 170 16.94 -18.97 1.47
CA THR A 170 17.38 -18.46 0.16
C THR A 170 16.47 -17.32 -0.29
N TYR A 171 17.01 -16.36 -1.05
CA TYR A 171 16.20 -15.30 -1.64
C TYR A 171 15.19 -15.89 -2.61
N ASP A 172 13.93 -15.56 -2.40
CA ASP A 172 12.82 -15.99 -3.25
C ASP A 172 11.77 -14.88 -3.32
N LEU A 173 10.87 -14.99 -4.30
CA LEU A 173 9.69 -14.16 -4.43
C LEU A 173 8.63 -14.59 -3.41
N TRP A 174 8.19 -13.62 -2.62
CA TRP A 174 7.11 -13.74 -1.65
C TRP A 174 5.98 -12.77 -2.00
N MET A 175 4.78 -13.12 -1.54
CA MET A 175 3.62 -12.25 -1.56
C MET A 175 3.09 -12.05 -0.15
N TYR A 176 2.74 -10.82 0.18
CA TYR A 176 2.00 -10.46 1.36
C TYR A 176 0.61 -9.96 0.94
N ASP A 177 -0.42 -10.46 1.63
CA ASP A 177 -1.80 -10.06 1.47
C ASP A 177 -2.18 -9.07 2.58
N PRO A 178 -2.30 -7.76 2.29
CA PRO A 178 -2.68 -6.74 3.26
C PRO A 178 -4.16 -6.80 3.69
N SER A 179 -5.01 -7.61 3.05
CA SER A 179 -6.40 -7.78 3.46
C SER A 179 -6.52 -8.69 4.69
N ILE A 180 -5.70 -9.73 4.76
CA ILE A 180 -5.76 -10.77 5.80
C ILE A 180 -4.43 -10.96 6.56
N GLY A 181 -3.39 -10.23 6.20
CA GLY A 181 -2.09 -10.24 6.89
C GLY A 181 -1.26 -11.51 6.68
N THR A 182 -1.44 -12.22 5.56
CA THR A 182 -0.77 -13.50 5.30
C THR A 182 0.40 -13.38 4.34
N ASN A 183 1.43 -14.21 4.55
CA ASN A 183 2.57 -14.32 3.65
C ASN A 183 2.53 -15.65 2.89
N ARG A 184 2.83 -15.62 1.60
CA ARG A 184 2.91 -16.79 0.73
C ARG A 184 4.21 -16.76 -0.07
N GLN A 185 5.00 -17.82 0.01
CA GLN A 185 6.14 -18.01 -0.88
C GLN A 185 5.64 -18.35 -2.29
N VAL A 186 6.17 -17.67 -3.32
CA VAL A 186 5.82 -17.88 -4.72
C VAL A 186 6.86 -18.78 -5.40
N THR A 187 8.14 -18.52 -5.17
CA THR A 187 9.24 -19.28 -5.78
C THR A 187 10.02 -20.06 -4.74
N PHE A 188 10.67 -21.15 -5.18
CA PHE A 188 11.48 -22.01 -4.33
C PHE A 188 12.86 -22.21 -4.98
N GLY A 189 13.86 -21.43 -4.54
CA GLY A 189 15.23 -21.45 -5.05
C GLY A 189 15.39 -20.83 -6.44
N LEU A 190 14.48 -19.94 -6.86
CA LEU A 190 14.57 -19.22 -8.14
C LEU A 190 14.93 -17.75 -7.98
N GLY A 191 14.71 -17.14 -6.81
CA GLY A 191 15.08 -15.74 -6.57
C GLY A 191 16.58 -15.58 -6.27
N GLU A 192 17.03 -14.33 -6.30
CA GLU A 192 18.36 -13.87 -5.88
C GLU A 192 18.24 -12.50 -5.18
N SER A 193 19.27 -12.04 -4.49
CA SER A 193 19.25 -10.75 -3.78
C SER A 193 18.99 -9.55 -4.70
N TYR A 194 19.43 -9.62 -5.97
CA TYR A 194 19.20 -8.57 -6.97
C TYR A 194 17.84 -8.68 -7.68
N SER A 195 17.03 -9.71 -7.39
CA SER A 195 15.74 -9.88 -8.04
C SER A 195 14.82 -8.69 -7.74
N VAL A 196 14.05 -8.26 -8.74
CA VAL A 196 13.03 -7.22 -8.61
C VAL A 196 11.72 -7.75 -9.21
N PRO A 197 10.59 -7.70 -8.46
CA PRO A 197 9.29 -8.12 -8.97
C PRO A 197 8.64 -7.00 -9.82
N TYR A 198 8.25 -7.35 -11.05
CA TYR A 198 7.55 -6.47 -11.98
C TYR A 198 6.16 -7.02 -12.28
N TRP A 199 5.13 -6.36 -11.78
CA TRP A 199 3.72 -6.74 -11.99
C TRP A 199 3.22 -6.43 -13.40
N SER A 200 2.41 -7.32 -13.98
CA SER A 200 1.56 -6.99 -15.13
C SER A 200 0.49 -5.97 -14.73
N PRO A 201 -0.03 -5.14 -15.67
CA PRO A 201 -1.04 -4.13 -15.36
C PRO A 201 -2.31 -4.70 -14.70
N ASP A 202 -2.77 -5.88 -15.13
CA ASP A 202 -3.90 -6.62 -14.52
C ASP A 202 -3.54 -7.35 -13.21
N SER A 203 -2.29 -7.26 -12.78
CA SER A 203 -1.74 -7.94 -11.61
C SER A 203 -1.85 -9.47 -11.64
N SER A 204 -2.11 -10.11 -12.78
CA SER A 204 -2.21 -11.57 -12.90
C SER A 204 -0.86 -12.28 -13.00
N ARG A 205 0.22 -11.52 -13.28
CA ARG A 205 1.57 -12.03 -13.51
C ARG A 205 2.63 -11.17 -12.85
N ILE A 206 3.76 -11.80 -12.53
CA ILE A 206 4.98 -11.13 -12.08
C ILE A 206 6.14 -11.60 -12.95
N ALA A 207 6.92 -10.66 -13.48
CA ALA A 207 8.21 -10.92 -14.10
C ALA A 207 9.33 -10.57 -13.12
N PHE A 208 10.42 -11.34 -13.12
CA PHE A 208 11.61 -11.04 -12.31
C PHE A 208 12.83 -11.74 -12.91
N ILE A 209 14.00 -11.14 -12.73
CA ILE A 209 15.27 -11.82 -13.05
C ILE A 209 15.74 -12.52 -11.78
N GLY A 210 15.90 -13.83 -11.86
CA GLY A 210 16.28 -14.69 -10.75
C GLY A 210 17.63 -15.37 -10.96
N LYS A 211 17.78 -16.53 -10.33
CA LYS A 211 18.97 -17.37 -10.34
C LYS A 211 19.56 -17.56 -11.74
N ASN A 212 20.89 -17.47 -11.81
CA ASN A 212 21.68 -17.52 -13.05
C ASN A 212 21.36 -16.39 -14.05
N GLY A 213 20.77 -15.28 -13.59
CA GLY A 213 20.38 -14.16 -14.44
C GLY A 213 19.21 -14.47 -15.37
N ILE A 214 18.40 -15.49 -15.07
CA ILE A 214 17.28 -15.89 -15.93
C ILE A 214 16.07 -15.01 -15.65
N LEU A 215 15.49 -14.41 -16.69
CA LEU A 215 14.21 -13.72 -16.64
C LEU A 215 13.08 -14.75 -16.63
N TYR A 216 12.29 -14.73 -15.55
CA TYR A 216 11.09 -15.53 -15.40
C TYR A 216 9.84 -14.65 -15.48
N ALA A 217 8.74 -15.25 -15.93
CA ALA A 217 7.39 -14.75 -15.68
C ALA A 217 6.55 -15.83 -14.99
N VAL A 218 5.90 -15.50 -13.89
CA VAL A 218 4.96 -16.36 -13.17
C VAL A 218 3.53 -15.88 -13.39
N ASN A 219 2.61 -16.80 -13.67
CA ASN A 219 1.17 -16.57 -13.63
C ASN A 219 0.64 -16.95 -12.24
N LEU A 220 0.00 -16.01 -11.55
CA LEU A 220 -0.40 -16.19 -10.15
C LEU A 220 -1.65 -17.03 -9.97
N THR A 221 -2.51 -17.11 -11.00
CA THR A 221 -3.74 -17.91 -10.97
C THR A 221 -3.45 -19.40 -10.98
N ASN A 222 -2.45 -19.84 -11.74
CA ASN A 222 -2.13 -21.26 -11.90
C ASN A 222 -0.69 -21.64 -11.48
N ASN A 223 0.06 -20.69 -10.92
CA ASN A 223 1.46 -20.85 -10.49
C ASN A 223 2.40 -21.39 -11.58
N ARG A 224 2.11 -21.14 -12.87
CA ARG A 224 3.01 -21.54 -13.97
C ARG A 224 4.13 -20.53 -14.17
N PHE A 225 5.34 -21.06 -14.31
CA PHE A 225 6.55 -20.29 -14.61
C PHE A 225 6.96 -20.46 -16.07
N THR A 226 7.45 -19.37 -16.66
CA THR A 226 8.07 -19.34 -18.00
C THR A 226 9.45 -18.74 -17.86
N ALA A 227 10.49 -19.46 -18.28
CA ALA A 227 11.83 -18.90 -18.46
C ALA A 227 11.92 -18.25 -19.85
N ILE A 228 12.41 -17.01 -19.92
CA ILE A 228 12.28 -16.15 -21.10
C ILE A 228 13.64 -15.90 -21.75
N ASP A 229 14.60 -15.39 -20.99
CA ASP A 229 15.93 -14.98 -21.48
C ASP A 229 16.95 -15.03 -20.33
N GLN A 230 18.23 -14.85 -20.66
CA GLN A 230 19.32 -14.83 -19.69
C GLN A 230 20.16 -13.55 -19.82
N PHE A 231 20.48 -12.96 -18.67
CA PHE A 231 21.28 -11.76 -18.51
C PHE A 231 22.66 -12.12 -18.01
N SER A 232 23.70 -11.59 -18.66
CA SER A 232 25.08 -11.69 -18.17
C SER A 232 25.35 -10.73 -17.01
N GLN A 233 24.60 -9.62 -16.95
CA GLN A 233 24.64 -8.60 -15.90
C GLN A 233 23.19 -8.29 -15.52
N PRO A 234 22.61 -9.02 -14.56
CA PRO A 234 21.21 -8.86 -14.18
C PRO A 234 20.96 -7.61 -13.32
N GLU A 235 21.97 -7.08 -12.63
CA GLU A 235 21.82 -5.92 -11.76
C GLU A 235 21.45 -4.66 -12.55
N GLY A 236 20.41 -3.94 -12.11
CA GLY A 236 19.94 -2.72 -12.76
C GLY A 236 19.10 -2.93 -14.02
N ALA A 237 18.86 -4.17 -14.45
CA ALA A 237 17.97 -4.45 -15.56
C ALA A 237 16.51 -4.10 -15.22
N PHE A 238 15.86 -3.38 -16.13
CA PHE A 238 14.47 -2.96 -16.01
C PHE A 238 13.56 -3.75 -16.96
N ILE A 239 12.41 -4.20 -16.44
CA ILE A 239 11.44 -4.99 -17.17
C ILE A 239 10.10 -4.27 -17.07
N ASN A 240 9.45 -4.07 -18.20
CA ASN A 240 8.16 -3.40 -18.23
C ASN A 240 7.13 -4.21 -19.02
N TRP A 241 5.94 -4.34 -18.44
CA TRP A 241 4.81 -5.01 -19.07
C TRP A 241 4.06 -4.06 -20.00
N ALA A 242 3.61 -4.58 -21.13
CA ALA A 242 2.72 -3.87 -22.02
C ALA A 242 1.31 -3.74 -21.40
N PRO A 243 0.52 -2.72 -21.79
CA PRO A 243 -0.86 -2.54 -21.36
C PRO A 243 -1.80 -3.73 -21.65
N ASP A 244 -1.41 -4.63 -22.55
CA ASP A 244 -2.18 -5.83 -22.90
C ASP A 244 -1.99 -7.03 -21.95
N ASN A 245 -1.12 -6.90 -20.94
CA ASN A 245 -0.80 -7.94 -19.94
C ASN A 245 -0.13 -9.21 -20.50
N GLN A 246 0.25 -9.21 -21.78
CA GLN A 246 0.77 -10.38 -22.49
C GLN A 246 2.18 -10.16 -23.02
N ARG A 247 2.58 -8.91 -23.25
CA ARG A 247 3.93 -8.58 -23.72
C ARG A 247 4.79 -7.96 -22.61
N LEU A 248 6.07 -8.28 -22.66
CA LEU A 248 7.15 -7.67 -21.90
C LEU A 248 8.06 -6.90 -22.85
N VAL A 249 8.63 -5.80 -22.36
CA VAL A 249 9.79 -5.15 -22.99
C VAL A 249 10.94 -5.08 -21.99
N TYR A 250 12.13 -5.33 -22.49
CA TYR A 250 13.37 -5.23 -21.72
C TYR A 250 14.55 -5.03 -22.67
N SER A 251 15.65 -4.51 -22.13
CA SER A 251 16.92 -4.36 -22.84
C SER A 251 17.88 -5.50 -22.47
N ASN A 252 18.43 -6.20 -23.44
CA ASN A 252 19.49 -7.18 -23.22
C ASN A 252 20.43 -7.19 -24.43
N ARG A 253 21.74 -7.37 -24.20
CA ARG A 253 22.75 -7.48 -25.28
C ARG A 253 22.66 -6.38 -26.35
N ASN A 254 22.43 -5.12 -25.94
CA ASN A 254 22.29 -3.96 -26.84
C ASN A 254 21.09 -4.03 -27.81
N GLU A 255 20.05 -4.77 -27.44
CA GLU A 255 18.80 -4.86 -28.18
C GLU A 255 17.62 -4.53 -27.25
N ILE A 256 16.59 -3.91 -27.81
CA ILE A 256 15.26 -3.88 -27.20
C ILE A 256 14.56 -5.17 -27.60
N ILE A 257 14.07 -5.93 -26.63
CA ILE A 257 13.36 -7.18 -26.86
C ILE A 257 11.93 -7.02 -26.39
N ILE A 258 10.98 -7.29 -27.29
CA ILE A 258 9.55 -7.41 -26.99
C ILE A 258 9.20 -8.89 -26.99
N TYR A 259 8.75 -9.43 -25.87
CA TYR A 259 8.46 -10.86 -25.71
C TYR A 259 6.99 -11.08 -25.33
N HIS A 260 6.31 -11.99 -26.03
CA HIS A 260 4.94 -12.37 -25.76
C HIS A 260 4.87 -13.64 -24.89
N VAL A 261 4.39 -13.53 -23.65
CA VAL A 261 4.50 -14.61 -22.64
C VAL A 261 3.60 -15.83 -22.91
N VAL A 262 2.56 -15.68 -23.72
CA VAL A 262 1.65 -16.77 -24.10
C VAL A 262 2.09 -17.50 -25.38
N THR A 263 2.47 -16.76 -26.42
CA THR A 263 2.86 -17.35 -27.72
C THR A 263 4.35 -17.68 -27.80
N HIS A 264 5.14 -17.20 -26.83
CA HIS A 264 6.60 -17.31 -26.77
C HIS A 264 7.33 -16.66 -27.95
N GLN A 265 6.67 -15.74 -28.66
CA GLN A 265 7.28 -14.98 -29.76
C GLN A 265 8.10 -13.81 -29.22
N ALA A 266 9.25 -13.56 -29.85
CA ALA A 266 10.14 -12.46 -29.52
C ALA A 266 10.40 -11.59 -30.76
N GLN A 267 10.27 -10.28 -30.61
CA GLN A 267 10.72 -9.28 -31.57
C GLN A 267 11.92 -8.55 -31.01
N ARG A 268 12.88 -8.20 -31.87
CA ARG A 268 14.10 -7.47 -31.50
C ARG A 268 14.23 -6.20 -32.31
N ILE A 269 14.62 -5.12 -31.64
CA ILE A 269 14.96 -3.83 -32.25
C ILE A 269 16.40 -3.53 -31.85
N ASN A 270 17.28 -3.37 -32.84
CA ASN A 270 18.69 -3.08 -32.60
C ASN A 270 18.83 -1.63 -32.12
N GLN A 271 19.26 -1.46 -30.86
CA GLN A 271 19.45 -0.15 -30.24
C GLN A 271 20.63 -0.22 -29.27
N PRO A 272 21.85 0.16 -29.72
CA PRO A 272 23.05 0.10 -28.90
C PRO A 272 22.94 0.93 -27.61
N ASN A 273 23.48 0.39 -26.52
CA ASN A 273 23.54 1.06 -25.20
C ASN A 273 22.17 1.51 -24.66
N VAL A 274 21.09 0.81 -25.07
CA VAL A 274 19.74 1.07 -24.57
C VAL A 274 19.59 0.66 -23.10
N ARG A 275 18.89 1.49 -22.33
CA ARG A 275 18.53 1.27 -20.92
C ARG A 275 17.10 1.75 -20.65
N ASP A 276 16.54 1.33 -19.51
CA ASP A 276 15.24 1.78 -18.99
C ASP A 276 14.11 1.80 -20.06
N VAL A 277 14.02 0.74 -20.87
CA VAL A 277 12.98 0.63 -21.91
C VAL A 277 11.61 0.31 -21.31
N GLN A 278 10.58 1.03 -21.74
CA GLN A 278 9.21 0.99 -21.18
C GLN A 278 8.17 1.25 -22.26
N TRP A 279 6.96 0.72 -22.09
CA TRP A 279 5.82 1.00 -22.94
C TRP A 279 5.22 2.36 -22.62
N PHE A 280 4.82 3.09 -23.66
CA PHE A 280 3.78 4.09 -23.50
C PHE A 280 2.42 3.41 -23.24
N PRO A 281 1.48 4.07 -22.53
CA PRO A 281 0.16 3.50 -22.23
C PRO A 281 -0.68 3.16 -23.47
N SER A 282 -0.35 3.75 -24.62
CA SER A 282 -0.97 3.43 -25.91
C SER A 282 -0.68 1.99 -26.38
N GLY A 283 0.40 1.37 -25.90
CA GLY A 283 0.85 0.05 -26.35
C GLY A 283 1.41 0.02 -27.77
N GLN A 284 1.66 1.19 -28.39
CA GLN A 284 2.13 1.34 -29.78
C GLN A 284 3.55 1.88 -29.87
N GLU A 285 4.07 2.45 -28.77
CA GLU A 285 5.37 3.10 -28.71
C GLU A 285 6.11 2.70 -27.44
N LEU A 286 7.43 2.81 -27.51
CA LEU A 286 8.35 2.59 -26.40
C LEU A 286 9.09 3.88 -26.09
N LEU A 287 9.28 4.13 -24.80
CA LEU A 287 10.24 5.09 -24.26
C LEU A 287 11.51 4.32 -23.89
N PHE A 288 12.69 4.89 -24.15
CA PHE A 288 13.95 4.35 -23.64
C PHE A 288 15.02 5.43 -23.50
N GLU A 289 16.05 5.10 -22.74
CA GLU A 289 17.28 5.90 -22.60
C GLU A 289 18.36 5.32 -23.53
N ALA A 290 19.07 6.18 -24.26
CA ALA A 290 20.26 5.82 -25.02
C ALA A 290 21.19 7.04 -25.20
N PRO A 291 22.50 6.86 -25.40
CA PRO A 291 23.38 7.96 -25.74
C PRO A 291 23.11 8.47 -27.17
N ASP A 292 23.20 9.78 -27.37
CA ASP A 292 23.27 10.41 -28.69
C ASP A 292 24.66 10.21 -29.35
N ASN A 293 24.85 10.82 -30.53
CA ASN A 293 26.10 10.74 -31.29
C ASN A 293 27.32 11.34 -30.55
N THR A 294 27.10 12.15 -29.52
CA THR A 294 28.15 12.73 -28.67
C THR A 294 28.42 11.89 -27.43
N GLY A 295 27.63 10.84 -27.19
CA GLY A 295 27.72 9.98 -26.02
C GLY A 295 26.88 10.45 -24.83
N ILE A 296 26.12 11.55 -24.97
CA ILE A 296 25.29 12.10 -23.90
C ILE A 296 23.96 11.35 -23.87
N SER A 297 23.51 10.96 -22.68
CA SER A 297 22.25 10.25 -22.52
C SER A 297 21.06 11.13 -22.92
N GLN A 298 20.22 10.59 -23.80
CA GLN A 298 18.95 11.18 -24.22
C GLN A 298 17.83 10.17 -24.04
N LEU A 299 16.62 10.70 -24.01
CA LEU A 299 15.40 9.91 -24.05
C LEU A 299 14.83 9.90 -25.46
N TYR A 300 14.37 8.73 -25.88
CA TYR A 300 13.81 8.51 -27.19
C TYR A 300 12.45 7.84 -27.09
N ARG A 301 11.59 8.14 -28.06
CA ARG A 301 10.42 7.34 -28.40
C ARG A 301 10.62 6.61 -29.72
N ILE A 302 10.10 5.40 -29.82
CA ILE A 302 10.10 4.62 -31.07
C ILE A 302 8.80 3.84 -31.17
N ARG A 303 8.31 3.61 -32.39
CA ARG A 303 7.18 2.70 -32.60
C ARG A 303 7.60 1.28 -32.29
N THR A 304 6.65 0.46 -31.85
CA THR A 304 6.94 -0.94 -31.46
C THR A 304 7.34 -1.82 -32.64
N ASP A 305 7.18 -1.36 -33.88
CA ASP A 305 7.71 -2.00 -35.09
C ASP A 305 9.18 -1.65 -35.37
N GLY A 306 9.81 -0.81 -34.54
CA GLY A 306 11.21 -0.40 -34.67
C GLY A 306 11.45 0.81 -35.56
N THR A 307 10.40 1.53 -35.97
CA THR A 307 10.52 2.71 -36.83
C THR A 307 10.08 3.99 -36.12
N GLY A 308 10.29 5.15 -36.77
CA GLY A 308 9.83 6.43 -36.22
C GLY A 308 10.57 6.85 -34.95
N LEU A 309 11.87 6.55 -34.87
CA LEU A 309 12.73 6.98 -33.77
C LEU A 309 12.74 8.51 -33.67
N GLN A 310 12.41 9.02 -32.49
CA GLN A 310 12.39 10.45 -32.20
C GLN A 310 13.03 10.70 -30.83
N GLN A 311 13.94 11.67 -30.77
CA GLN A 311 14.52 12.18 -29.53
C GLN A 311 13.51 13.09 -28.82
N ILE A 312 13.39 12.94 -27.50
CA ILE A 312 12.44 13.68 -26.63
C ILE A 312 13.16 14.82 -25.90
N THR A 313 14.39 14.60 -25.45
CA THR A 313 15.15 15.54 -24.61
C THR A 313 16.32 16.16 -25.35
N GLU A 314 16.77 17.32 -24.90
CA GLU A 314 18.05 17.94 -25.29
C GLU A 314 18.96 18.01 -24.06
N ASN A 315 19.26 16.85 -23.46
CA ASN A 315 20.08 16.78 -22.27
C ASN A 315 21.52 17.22 -22.58
N THR A 316 22.06 18.08 -21.74
CA THR A 316 23.47 18.52 -21.80
C THR A 316 24.24 18.13 -20.54
N GLY A 317 23.60 17.43 -19.60
CA GLY A 317 24.15 17.07 -18.30
C GLY A 317 24.55 15.61 -18.19
N GLU A 318 24.59 15.13 -16.94
CA GLU A 318 24.87 13.73 -16.59
C GLU A 318 23.78 12.77 -17.13
N PRO A 319 24.09 11.47 -17.23
CA PRO A 319 23.10 10.46 -17.60
C PRO A 319 21.89 10.44 -16.67
N PHE A 320 20.73 10.16 -17.24
CA PHE A 320 19.51 9.91 -16.47
C PHE A 320 19.66 8.62 -15.67
N ASN A 321 19.03 8.57 -14.49
CA ASN A 321 18.94 7.35 -13.69
C ASN A 321 17.48 7.14 -13.28
N ASN A 322 17.08 5.88 -13.07
CA ASN A 322 15.74 5.51 -12.62
C ASN A 322 14.63 6.15 -13.47
N VAL A 323 14.73 6.06 -14.80
CA VAL A 323 13.79 6.71 -15.71
C VAL A 323 12.43 6.00 -15.64
N ARG A 324 11.35 6.66 -15.20
CA ARG A 324 10.02 6.04 -15.00
C ARG A 324 8.90 6.87 -15.60
N LEU A 325 8.21 6.34 -16.60
CA LEU A 325 7.04 6.97 -17.21
C LEU A 325 5.84 6.93 -16.25
N SER A 326 5.05 8.00 -16.20
CA SER A 326 3.78 8.01 -15.46
C SER A 326 2.78 7.03 -16.08
N PRO A 327 1.88 6.41 -15.30
CA PRO A 327 0.85 5.51 -15.82
C PRO A 327 -0.02 6.10 -16.94
N ASP A 328 -0.25 7.42 -16.94
CA ASP A 328 -0.99 8.13 -17.99
C ASP A 328 -0.12 8.54 -19.19
N GLY A 329 1.20 8.34 -19.13
CA GLY A 329 2.16 8.63 -20.20
C GLY A 329 2.42 10.11 -20.45
N ARG A 330 1.98 11.02 -19.58
CA ARG A 330 2.16 12.47 -19.74
C ARG A 330 3.42 13.00 -19.08
N TYR A 331 3.89 12.34 -18.03
CA TYR A 331 5.05 12.76 -17.25
C TYR A 331 6.10 11.65 -17.18
N LEU A 332 7.32 12.07 -16.87
CA LEU A 332 8.46 11.19 -16.69
C LEU A 332 9.21 11.57 -15.42
N LEU A 333 9.66 10.59 -14.64
CA LEU A 333 10.62 10.79 -13.55
C LEU A 333 12.00 10.33 -13.94
N TYR A 334 13.02 11.03 -13.46
CA TYR A 334 14.39 10.57 -13.43
C TYR A 334 15.14 11.18 -12.23
N THR A 335 16.29 10.60 -11.87
CA THR A 335 17.21 11.14 -10.86
C THR A 335 18.54 11.59 -11.47
N SER A 336 19.06 12.74 -11.00
CA SER A 336 20.34 13.30 -11.43
C SER A 336 20.91 14.29 -10.38
N PRO A 337 22.25 14.41 -10.19
CA PRO A 337 23.30 13.56 -10.77
C PRO A 337 23.63 12.33 -9.89
N GLY A 338 23.28 11.13 -10.35
CA GLY A 338 23.77 9.84 -9.83
C GLY A 338 23.59 9.54 -8.32
N ALA A 339 24.00 8.33 -7.92
CA ALA A 339 23.72 7.71 -6.62
C ALA A 339 24.23 8.46 -5.37
N SER A 340 25.15 9.42 -5.53
CA SER A 340 25.76 10.16 -4.41
C SER A 340 25.02 11.44 -4.03
N ILE A 341 24.24 12.05 -4.92
CA ILE A 341 23.42 13.27 -4.68
C ILE A 341 22.26 13.28 -5.68
N SER A 342 21.24 12.46 -5.45
CA SER A 342 20.12 12.34 -6.39
C SER A 342 19.04 13.40 -6.13
N ILE A 343 18.84 14.28 -7.11
CA ILE A 343 17.66 15.16 -7.23
C ILE A 343 16.67 14.46 -8.16
N ILE A 344 15.40 14.39 -7.74
CA ILE A 344 14.33 13.84 -8.56
C ILE A 344 13.81 14.96 -9.47
N HIS A 345 13.66 14.66 -10.74
CA HIS A 345 13.07 15.56 -11.73
C HIS A 345 11.83 14.92 -12.32
N ALA A 346 10.78 15.71 -12.50
CA ALA A 346 9.59 15.35 -13.25
C ALA A 346 9.55 16.16 -14.56
N VAL A 347 9.38 15.50 -15.70
CA VAL A 347 9.30 16.15 -17.02
C VAL A 347 7.90 15.98 -17.57
N GLU A 348 7.27 17.08 -17.98
CA GLU A 348 6.05 17.03 -18.77
C GLU A 348 6.40 16.81 -20.25
N LEU A 349 6.02 15.66 -20.79
CA LEU A 349 6.47 15.23 -22.12
C LEU A 349 5.90 16.08 -23.27
N ALA A 350 4.76 16.72 -23.06
CA ALA A 350 4.14 17.57 -24.08
C ALA A 350 4.87 18.90 -24.29
N THR A 351 5.46 19.45 -23.23
CA THR A 351 6.08 20.78 -23.23
C THR A 351 7.60 20.72 -23.08
N GLY A 352 8.14 19.60 -22.59
CA GLY A 352 9.54 19.46 -22.19
C GLY A 352 9.86 20.19 -20.87
N GLN A 353 8.87 20.73 -20.17
CA GLN A 353 9.08 21.45 -18.93
C GLN A 353 9.56 20.49 -17.83
N VAL A 354 10.62 20.87 -17.13
CA VAL A 354 11.23 20.11 -16.04
C VAL A 354 10.89 20.75 -14.70
N PHE A 355 10.42 19.94 -13.76
CA PHE A 355 10.09 20.31 -12.40
C PHE A 355 11.03 19.57 -11.43
N GLU A 356 11.56 20.30 -10.45
CA GLU A 356 12.41 19.73 -9.41
C GLU A 356 11.57 19.24 -8.23
N VAL A 357 11.79 17.99 -7.81
CA VAL A 357 11.22 17.44 -6.57
C VAL A 357 12.32 17.50 -5.50
N THR A 358 12.25 18.54 -4.68
CA THR A 358 13.33 18.97 -3.79
C THR A 358 13.61 17.99 -2.64
N GLY A 359 12.58 17.47 -1.96
CA GLY A 359 12.70 16.53 -0.83
C GLY A 359 13.26 17.12 0.48
N GLY A 360 14.04 18.19 0.40
CA GLY A 360 14.56 18.94 1.54
C GLY A 360 15.96 19.51 1.26
N PRO A 361 16.41 20.51 2.04
CA PRO A 361 17.62 21.29 1.73
C PRO A 361 18.94 20.49 1.77
N LEU A 362 18.97 19.34 2.43
CA LEU A 362 20.15 18.46 2.54
C LEU A 362 19.85 17.01 2.14
N ALA A 363 18.70 16.79 1.50
CA ALA A 363 18.24 15.45 1.17
C ALA A 363 18.90 14.91 -0.10
N LYS A 364 19.25 13.64 -0.06
CA LYS A 364 19.48 12.81 -1.23
C LYS A 364 18.23 11.97 -1.42
N ASN A 365 17.60 12.10 -2.58
CA ASN A 365 16.31 11.48 -2.85
C ASN A 365 16.50 10.18 -3.64
N TYR A 366 15.95 9.08 -3.14
CA TYR A 366 16.10 7.74 -3.67
C TYR A 366 14.76 7.12 -4.04
N ASP A 367 14.82 6.21 -5.01
CA ASP A 367 13.73 5.30 -5.39
C ASP A 367 12.36 5.97 -5.65
N PRO A 368 12.29 7.03 -6.48
CA PRO A 368 11.01 7.66 -6.79
C PRO A 368 10.08 6.73 -7.56
N THR A 369 8.79 6.80 -7.23
CA THR A 369 7.75 6.04 -7.92
C THR A 369 6.47 6.86 -8.09
N TRP A 370 5.76 6.61 -9.19
CA TRP A 370 4.46 7.23 -9.47
C TRP A 370 3.34 6.52 -8.73
N SER A 371 2.36 7.29 -8.27
CA SER A 371 1.03 6.76 -7.93
C SER A 371 0.33 6.23 -9.18
N GLN A 372 -0.60 5.27 -9.02
CA GLN A 372 -1.28 4.66 -10.17
C GLN A 372 -2.15 5.66 -10.93
N ASP A 373 -2.68 6.67 -10.24
CA ASP A 373 -3.45 7.77 -10.83
C ASP A 373 -2.59 8.85 -11.51
N SER A 374 -1.25 8.72 -11.50
CA SER A 374 -0.29 9.69 -12.05
C SER A 374 -0.33 11.08 -11.39
N ALA A 375 -0.97 11.23 -10.23
CA ALA A 375 -1.10 12.52 -9.55
C ALA A 375 0.06 12.83 -8.61
N SER A 376 0.69 11.79 -8.03
CA SER A 376 1.63 11.91 -6.94
C SER A 376 2.91 11.10 -7.16
N ILE A 377 3.96 11.51 -6.46
CA ILE A 377 5.27 10.85 -6.43
C ILE A 377 5.55 10.46 -4.98
N ALA A 378 5.98 9.23 -4.73
CA ALA A 378 6.54 8.80 -3.45
C ALA A 378 8.04 8.54 -3.61
N TYR A 379 8.82 8.85 -2.59
CA TYR A 379 10.27 8.64 -2.58
C TYR A 379 10.81 8.58 -1.15
N SER A 380 12.04 8.08 -1.00
CA SER A 380 12.78 8.22 0.25
C SER A 380 13.78 9.38 0.15
N ALA A 381 13.91 10.17 1.22
CA ALA A 381 14.78 11.33 1.28
C ALA A 381 15.70 11.22 2.49
N THR A 382 17.02 11.22 2.30
CA THR A 382 17.95 11.12 3.43
C THR A 382 17.82 12.33 4.34
N ALA A 383 17.83 12.10 5.64
CA ALA A 383 18.02 13.11 6.66
C ALA A 383 19.18 12.70 7.57
N ASN A 384 19.92 13.68 8.08
CA ASN A 384 21.01 13.48 9.02
C ASN A 384 20.82 14.40 10.22
N GLU A 385 20.81 13.81 11.41
CA GLU A 385 20.68 14.50 12.69
C GLU A 385 21.83 14.03 13.60
N ASP A 386 21.90 14.50 14.85
CA ASP A 386 22.98 14.16 15.81
C ASP A 386 23.26 12.65 16.00
N ARG A 387 22.30 11.82 15.63
CA ARG A 387 22.29 10.35 15.73
C ARG A 387 22.66 9.60 14.44
N GLY A 388 22.88 10.29 13.33
CA GLY A 388 23.24 9.71 12.04
C GLY A 388 22.14 9.78 10.97
N TYR A 389 22.38 9.07 9.87
CA TYR A 389 21.51 9.08 8.69
C TYR A 389 20.29 8.17 8.85
N PHE A 390 19.15 8.63 8.32
CA PHE A 390 17.90 7.87 8.18
C PHE A 390 17.14 8.39 6.95
N SER A 391 16.06 7.72 6.57
CA SER A 391 15.19 8.11 5.45
C SER A 391 13.88 8.69 5.93
N GLN A 392 13.46 9.80 5.33
CA GLN A 392 12.09 10.29 5.38
C GLN A 392 11.33 9.67 4.20
N ILE A 393 10.16 9.09 4.47
CA ILE A 393 9.23 8.65 3.42
C ILE A 393 8.39 9.85 3.05
N ARG A 394 8.50 10.31 1.81
CA ARG A 394 7.87 11.54 1.35
C ARG A 394 6.90 11.29 0.22
N THR A 395 5.93 12.18 0.10
CA THR A 395 5.04 12.26 -1.06
C THR A 395 4.95 13.70 -1.54
N SER A 396 4.96 13.90 -2.85
CA SER A 396 4.70 15.18 -3.51
C SER A 396 3.69 15.01 -4.64
N GLY A 397 3.14 16.10 -5.15
CA GLY A 397 2.45 16.11 -6.43
C GLY A 397 3.43 15.93 -7.59
N ARG A 398 2.89 15.67 -8.79
CA ARG A 398 3.68 15.35 -10.00
C ARG A 398 4.67 16.42 -10.45
N GLN A 399 4.59 17.65 -9.94
CA GLN A 399 5.53 18.75 -10.22
C GLN A 399 6.39 19.10 -8.98
N GLY A 400 6.39 18.26 -7.94
CA GLY A 400 7.12 18.50 -6.69
C GLY A 400 6.38 19.41 -5.69
N GLU A 401 5.15 19.82 -6.00
CA GLU A 401 4.29 20.61 -5.13
C GLU A 401 3.75 19.79 -3.94
N ASN A 402 3.29 20.46 -2.89
CA ASN A 402 2.65 19.81 -1.73
C ASN A 402 3.46 18.67 -1.08
N ASP A 403 4.79 18.79 -1.11
CA ASP A 403 5.69 17.80 -0.53
C ASP A 403 5.47 17.65 0.99
N ARG A 404 5.35 16.40 1.45
CA ARG A 404 5.03 16.04 2.84
C ARG A 404 5.83 14.84 3.30
N ILE A 405 6.31 14.89 4.54
CA ILE A 405 6.83 13.74 5.26
C ILE A 405 5.64 12.89 5.72
N ARG A 406 5.62 11.61 5.35
CA ARG A 406 4.57 10.64 5.72
C ARG A 406 5.01 9.69 6.80
N ALA A 407 6.26 9.23 6.72
CA ALA A 407 6.84 8.33 7.69
C ALA A 407 8.37 8.48 7.68
N ILE A 408 9.06 7.65 8.46
CA ILE A 408 10.51 7.54 8.44
C ILE A 408 10.90 6.05 8.44
N SER A 409 12.12 5.81 7.99
CA SER A 409 12.80 4.52 8.01
C SER A 409 14.22 4.76 8.53
N ASP A 410 14.74 3.83 9.32
CA ASP A 410 16.12 3.81 9.80
C ASP A 410 17.13 3.42 8.72
N CYS A 411 16.67 3.02 7.54
CA CYS A 411 17.51 2.81 6.38
C CYS A 411 18.09 4.13 5.87
N PHE A 412 19.33 4.10 5.38
CA PHE A 412 19.95 5.25 4.71
C PHE A 412 19.13 5.68 3.48
N SER A 413 18.70 4.71 2.68
CA SER A 413 17.73 4.84 1.58
C SER A 413 16.78 3.65 1.63
N THR A 414 15.57 3.80 1.11
CA THR A 414 14.59 2.71 1.12
C THR A 414 13.65 2.77 -0.07
N LEU A 415 13.29 1.58 -0.58
CA LEU A 415 12.30 1.42 -1.61
C LEU A 415 10.93 1.82 -1.10
N VAL A 416 10.15 2.45 -1.98
CA VAL A 416 8.76 2.83 -1.71
C VAL A 416 7.86 2.37 -2.86
N THR A 417 6.59 2.06 -2.56
CA THR A 417 5.62 1.65 -3.58
C THR A 417 4.20 2.05 -3.17
N PHE A 418 3.39 2.51 -4.12
CA PHE A 418 1.99 2.87 -3.89
C PHE A 418 1.07 1.66 -3.97
N SER A 419 0.02 1.67 -3.15
CA SER A 419 -1.16 0.81 -3.32
C SER A 419 -1.82 1.02 -4.69
N PRO A 420 -2.62 0.05 -5.19
CA PRO A 420 -3.31 0.19 -6.48
C PRO A 420 -4.28 1.37 -6.54
N ASP A 421 -4.90 1.72 -5.40
CA ASP A 421 -5.82 2.84 -5.27
C ASP A 421 -5.10 4.18 -5.00
N SER A 422 -3.76 4.18 -4.92
CA SER A 422 -2.91 5.35 -4.63
C SER A 422 -3.13 5.99 -3.25
N THR A 423 -3.81 5.32 -2.32
CA THR A 423 -4.10 5.86 -0.98
C THR A 423 -3.05 5.51 0.06
N LYS A 424 -2.14 4.57 -0.21
CA LYS A 424 -1.13 4.06 0.74
C LYS A 424 0.24 3.95 0.10
N VAL A 425 1.27 4.03 0.93
CA VAL A 425 2.67 3.84 0.54
C VAL A 425 3.31 2.79 1.44
N ALA A 426 3.82 1.70 0.85
CA ALA A 426 4.66 0.73 1.54
C ALA A 426 6.14 1.06 1.36
N TYR A 427 6.94 0.75 2.37
CA TYR A 427 8.37 1.04 2.42
C TYR A 427 9.13 0.02 3.28
N LEU A 428 10.45 -0.02 3.13
CA LEU A 428 11.32 -0.92 3.91
C LEU A 428 11.95 -0.23 5.12
N SER A 429 12.14 -0.96 6.22
CA SER A 429 12.84 -0.51 7.45
C SER A 429 13.62 -1.66 8.11
N GLU A 430 14.29 -1.36 9.22
CA GLU A 430 15.18 -2.24 9.98
C GLU A 430 16.34 -2.71 9.12
N CYS A 431 17.11 -1.73 8.62
CA CYS A 431 18.28 -1.97 7.77
C CYS A 431 19.53 -2.28 8.59
N ASP A 432 20.22 -3.36 8.20
CA ASP A 432 21.55 -3.68 8.71
C ASP A 432 22.66 -2.87 8.00
N THR A 433 23.90 -3.06 8.43
CA THR A 433 25.07 -2.42 7.81
C THR A 433 25.38 -2.92 6.40
N GLU A 434 24.78 -4.03 5.98
CA GLU A 434 24.92 -4.61 4.63
C GLU A 434 23.85 -4.07 3.66
N GLY A 435 22.94 -3.20 4.12
CA GLY A 435 21.93 -2.53 3.31
C GLY A 435 20.65 -3.34 3.13
N GLY A 436 20.52 -4.48 3.81
CA GLY A 436 19.34 -5.31 3.79
C GLY A 436 18.30 -4.85 4.80
N ALA A 437 17.05 -4.65 4.38
CA ALA A 437 15.95 -4.35 5.28
C ALA A 437 15.33 -5.65 5.82
N SER A 438 14.78 -5.65 7.04
CA SER A 438 14.11 -6.83 7.59
C SER A 438 12.63 -6.64 7.91
N GLU A 439 12.10 -5.46 7.60
CA GLU A 439 10.72 -5.09 7.83
C GLU A 439 10.09 -4.40 6.61
N ILE A 440 8.82 -4.71 6.33
CA ILE A 440 7.96 -3.93 5.43
C ILE A 440 6.97 -3.17 6.29
N TRP A 441 6.89 -1.87 6.06
CA TRP A 441 5.96 -0.95 6.69
C TRP A 441 5.05 -0.33 5.65
N MET A 442 3.94 0.26 6.11
CA MET A 442 3.00 1.00 5.27
C MET A 442 2.46 2.19 6.01
N VAL A 443 2.22 3.29 5.29
CA VAL A 443 1.48 4.47 5.78
C VAL A 443 0.31 4.78 4.85
N ASP A 444 -0.87 5.02 5.44
CA ASP A 444 -2.07 5.48 4.74
C ASP A 444 -2.01 7.01 4.59
N LEU A 445 -2.31 7.54 3.41
CA LEU A 445 -2.13 8.97 3.13
C LEU A 445 -3.26 9.85 3.66
N GLU A 446 -4.43 9.26 3.94
CA GLU A 446 -5.58 9.90 4.59
C GLU A 446 -5.50 9.77 6.12
N HIS A 447 -5.02 8.62 6.60
CA HIS A 447 -4.86 8.30 8.02
C HIS A 447 -3.42 7.87 8.33
N PRO A 448 -2.47 8.83 8.47
CA PRO A 448 -1.03 8.58 8.37
C PRO A 448 -0.39 7.95 9.59
N VAL A 449 -0.99 6.90 10.12
CA VAL A 449 -0.41 6.04 11.16
C VAL A 449 0.37 4.91 10.49
N PRO A 450 1.71 4.90 10.55
CA PRO A 450 2.49 3.82 9.96
C PRO A 450 2.27 2.51 10.70
N ILE A 451 2.14 1.42 9.95
CA ILE A 451 1.95 0.06 10.48
C ILE A 451 2.98 -0.90 9.89
N GLN A 452 3.40 -1.86 10.70
CA GLN A 452 4.31 -2.92 10.28
C GLN A 452 3.52 -4.08 9.66
N LEU A 453 3.92 -4.51 8.47
CA LEU A 453 3.23 -5.56 7.70
C LEU A 453 3.97 -6.89 7.74
N VAL A 454 5.29 -6.85 7.52
CA VAL A 454 6.15 -8.05 7.44
C VAL A 454 7.38 -7.85 8.29
N THR A 455 7.82 -8.92 8.95
CA THR A 455 9.07 -8.98 9.71
C THR A 455 9.84 -10.26 9.39
N ASN A 456 11.14 -10.22 9.66
CA ASN A 456 12.12 -11.30 9.54
C ASN A 456 12.56 -11.63 8.10
N GLY A 457 13.84 -12.01 8.00
CA GLY A 457 14.53 -12.22 6.73
C GLY A 457 14.98 -10.89 6.13
N ASN A 458 16.08 -10.93 5.40
CA ASN A 458 16.56 -9.79 4.61
C ASN A 458 15.65 -9.64 3.38
N ILE A 459 15.23 -8.41 3.09
CA ILE A 459 14.30 -7.97 2.05
C ILE A 459 15.02 -6.96 1.18
N THR A 460 15.08 -7.25 -0.13
CA THR A 460 15.89 -6.46 -1.08
C THR A 460 15.07 -5.78 -2.16
N ALA A 461 13.81 -6.18 -2.35
CA ALA A 461 12.91 -5.56 -3.31
C ALA A 461 11.47 -5.60 -2.84
N LEU A 462 10.67 -4.62 -3.25
CA LEU A 462 9.28 -4.42 -2.87
C LEU A 462 8.49 -3.84 -4.05
N ALA A 463 7.32 -4.39 -4.36
CA ALA A 463 6.40 -3.84 -5.34
C ALA A 463 4.95 -4.19 -5.02
N TRP A 464 4.08 -3.17 -4.93
CA TRP A 464 2.64 -3.37 -4.88
C TRP A 464 2.08 -3.73 -6.26
N SER A 465 1.01 -4.52 -6.28
CA SER A 465 0.22 -4.79 -7.47
C SER A 465 -0.29 -3.50 -8.12
N LYS A 466 -0.57 -3.54 -9.43
CA LYS A 466 -0.96 -2.35 -10.21
C LYS A 466 -2.45 -2.06 -10.14
N THR A 467 -3.24 -3.10 -9.92
CA THR A 467 -4.68 -3.06 -9.74
C THR A 467 -5.03 -3.86 -8.50
N THR A 468 -6.22 -3.60 -7.95
CA THR A 468 -6.84 -4.51 -7.00
C THR A 468 -7.02 -5.86 -7.69
N LEU A 469 -6.59 -6.94 -7.04
CA LEU A 469 -6.90 -8.28 -7.52
C LEU A 469 -8.40 -8.48 -7.27
N THR A 470 -9.20 -8.31 -8.31
CA THR A 470 -10.57 -8.79 -8.28
C THR A 470 -10.52 -10.25 -7.91
N THR A 471 -10.98 -10.57 -6.70
CA THR A 471 -11.20 -11.93 -6.23
C THR A 471 -11.92 -12.69 -7.34
N GLU A 472 -11.50 -13.93 -7.62
CA GLU A 472 -12.27 -14.83 -8.49
C GLU A 472 -13.75 -14.66 -8.18
N THR A 473 -14.58 -14.41 -9.18
CA THR A 473 -16.01 -14.22 -8.95
C THR A 473 -16.73 -15.54 -9.13
N THR A 474 -17.68 -15.82 -8.26
CA THR A 474 -18.62 -16.92 -8.43
C THR A 474 -19.99 -16.36 -8.81
N THR A 475 -20.82 -17.20 -9.41
CA THR A 475 -22.14 -16.78 -9.89
C THR A 475 -23.20 -17.19 -8.87
N PHE A 476 -23.91 -16.21 -8.34
CA PHE A 476 -25.16 -16.42 -7.63
C PHE A 476 -26.30 -16.58 -8.64
N THR A 477 -27.14 -17.59 -8.46
CA THR A 477 -28.35 -17.81 -9.27
C THR A 477 -29.50 -18.13 -8.32
N SER A 478 -30.56 -17.34 -8.35
CA SER A 478 -31.77 -17.56 -7.56
C SER A 478 -32.96 -17.77 -8.49
N SER A 479 -33.54 -18.97 -8.44
CA SER A 479 -34.82 -19.26 -9.12
C SER A 479 -36.00 -18.59 -8.42
N THR A 480 -35.90 -18.38 -7.10
CA THR A 480 -36.92 -17.70 -6.29
C THR A 480 -37.08 -16.24 -6.70
N TYR A 481 -35.98 -15.50 -6.78
CA TYR A 481 -35.99 -14.09 -7.16
C TYR A 481 -35.79 -13.87 -8.67
N ARG A 482 -35.61 -14.94 -9.45
CA ARG A 482 -35.36 -14.91 -10.92
C ARG A 482 -34.23 -13.95 -11.31
N VAL A 483 -33.09 -14.08 -10.64
CA VAL A 483 -31.90 -13.26 -10.91
C VAL A 483 -30.62 -14.10 -10.92
N GLN A 484 -29.63 -13.58 -11.64
CA GLN A 484 -28.25 -14.03 -11.61
C GLN A 484 -27.32 -12.83 -11.43
N LEU A 485 -26.28 -12.95 -10.61
CA LEU A 485 -25.23 -11.94 -10.42
C LEU A 485 -23.90 -12.61 -10.08
N GLN A 486 -22.80 -11.89 -10.22
CA GLN A 486 -21.47 -12.33 -9.80
C GLN A 486 -21.05 -11.61 -8.52
N PHE A 487 -20.31 -12.33 -7.68
CA PHE A 487 -19.79 -11.84 -6.39
C PHE A 487 -18.45 -12.52 -6.05
N PRO A 488 -17.66 -12.00 -5.09
CA PRO A 488 -16.40 -12.63 -4.68
C PRO A 488 -16.54 -14.11 -4.27
N ALA A 489 -15.78 -15.02 -4.89
CA ALA A 489 -15.91 -16.47 -4.70
C ALA A 489 -15.52 -16.95 -3.30
N ASN A 490 -14.78 -16.14 -2.55
CA ASN A 490 -14.43 -16.42 -1.16
C ASN A 490 -15.56 -16.09 -0.17
N TRP A 491 -16.64 -15.42 -0.61
CA TRP A 491 -17.79 -15.14 0.26
C TRP A 491 -18.63 -16.39 0.44
N GLN A 492 -19.03 -16.65 1.69
CA GLN A 492 -19.80 -17.82 2.09
C GLN A 492 -21.24 -17.43 2.36
N ARG A 493 -22.16 -18.38 2.15
CA ARG A 493 -23.57 -18.18 2.45
C ARG A 493 -23.77 -18.07 3.96
N ALA A 494 -24.48 -17.04 4.41
CA ALA A 494 -24.82 -16.86 5.81
C ALA A 494 -25.71 -18.02 6.32
N ILE A 495 -25.50 -18.43 7.58
CA ILE A 495 -26.18 -19.59 8.20
C ILE A 495 -27.63 -19.24 8.61
N ASP A 496 -28.04 -17.98 8.48
CA ASP A 496 -29.31 -17.43 8.96
C ASP A 496 -30.54 -17.71 8.08
N GLY A 497 -30.38 -18.55 7.04
CA GLY A 497 -31.45 -18.96 6.13
C GLY A 497 -31.84 -17.93 5.06
N ARG A 498 -31.27 -16.71 5.09
CA ARG A 498 -31.49 -15.69 4.06
C ARG A 498 -30.64 -15.97 2.82
N GLU A 499 -31.00 -15.39 1.68
CA GLU A 499 -30.12 -15.38 0.48
C GLU A 499 -29.08 -14.26 0.64
N ARG A 500 -28.20 -14.46 1.63
CA ARG A 500 -27.10 -13.58 2.01
C ARG A 500 -25.77 -14.31 1.90
N TYR A 501 -24.77 -13.65 1.36
CA TYR A 501 -23.38 -14.11 1.30
C TYR A 501 -22.47 -13.03 1.87
N GLU A 502 -21.45 -13.44 2.60
CA GLU A 502 -20.54 -12.53 3.28
C GLU A 502 -19.11 -13.07 3.32
N GLY A 503 -18.15 -12.16 3.35
CA GLY A 503 -16.74 -12.44 3.52
C GLY A 503 -16.04 -11.33 4.28
N ALA A 504 -14.71 -11.40 4.37
CA ALA A 504 -13.93 -10.48 5.18
C ALA A 504 -14.06 -9.00 4.75
N ASN A 505 -14.31 -8.75 3.46
CA ASN A 505 -14.36 -7.41 2.87
C ASN A 505 -15.77 -6.94 2.48
N GLY A 506 -16.84 -7.69 2.78
CA GLY A 506 -18.19 -7.22 2.44
C GLY A 506 -19.27 -8.31 2.47
N PHE A 507 -20.44 -7.96 1.96
CA PHE A 507 -21.56 -8.88 1.83
C PHE A 507 -22.47 -8.48 0.65
N PHE A 508 -23.35 -9.40 0.26
CA PHE A 508 -24.58 -9.05 -0.44
C PHE A 508 -25.77 -9.86 0.08
N GLN A 509 -26.96 -9.32 -0.05
CA GLN A 509 -28.23 -9.97 0.26
C GLN A 509 -29.28 -9.58 -0.75
N VAL A 510 -30.09 -10.54 -1.19
CA VAL A 510 -31.19 -10.30 -2.12
C VAL A 510 -32.56 -10.52 -1.48
N SER A 511 -33.55 -9.76 -1.93
CA SER A 511 -34.96 -9.96 -1.61
C SER A 511 -35.87 -9.33 -2.67
N ALA A 512 -37.17 -9.26 -2.39
CA ALA A 512 -38.14 -8.64 -3.25
C ALA A 512 -39.16 -7.82 -2.43
N ILE A 513 -39.72 -6.77 -3.03
CA ILE A 513 -40.68 -5.87 -2.39
C ILE A 513 -42.04 -5.97 -3.10
N ALA A 514 -43.07 -6.24 -2.31
CA ALA A 514 -44.47 -6.29 -2.75
C ALA A 514 -45.10 -4.90 -2.55
N TYR A 515 -45.04 -4.07 -3.59
CA TYR A 515 -45.65 -2.74 -3.63
C TYR A 515 -46.18 -2.45 -5.04
N ASP A 516 -47.37 -1.86 -5.13
CA ASP A 516 -48.05 -1.58 -6.40
C ASP A 516 -47.85 -0.14 -6.93
N GLY A 517 -47.20 0.74 -6.15
CA GLY A 517 -46.94 2.12 -6.54
C GLY A 517 -45.63 2.32 -7.32
N PRO A 518 -45.25 3.58 -7.59
CA PRO A 518 -44.05 3.92 -8.36
C PRO A 518 -42.75 3.58 -7.62
N LEU A 519 -41.69 3.33 -8.39
CA LEU A 519 -40.34 3.05 -7.87
C LEU A 519 -39.84 4.11 -6.88
N GLY A 520 -40.10 5.39 -7.15
CA GLY A 520 -39.63 6.50 -6.31
C GLY A 520 -40.10 6.40 -4.87
N ASP A 521 -41.34 5.97 -4.63
CA ASP A 521 -41.88 5.79 -3.28
C ASP A 521 -41.13 4.69 -2.52
N VAL A 522 -40.81 3.60 -3.21
CA VAL A 522 -40.06 2.47 -2.65
C VAL A 522 -38.65 2.90 -2.28
N CYS A 523 -37.95 3.60 -3.18
CA CYS A 523 -36.62 4.14 -2.94
C CYS A 523 -36.60 5.10 -1.74
N GLN A 524 -37.57 6.01 -1.69
CA GLN A 524 -37.68 6.99 -0.61
C GLN A 524 -37.99 6.31 0.74
N SER A 525 -38.89 5.34 0.73
CA SER A 525 -39.29 4.60 1.93
C SER A 525 -38.15 3.74 2.49
N ASP A 526 -37.34 3.13 1.62
CA ASP A 526 -36.20 2.31 2.03
C ASP A 526 -35.05 3.18 2.54
N ALA A 527 -34.71 4.25 1.80
CA ALA A 527 -33.65 5.20 2.17
C ALA A 527 -33.92 5.87 3.53
N TYR A 528 -35.15 6.36 3.76
CA TYR A 528 -35.52 7.09 4.97
C TYR A 528 -36.31 6.24 5.98
N HIS A 529 -36.05 4.94 6.01
CA HIS A 529 -36.67 4.03 6.97
C HIS A 529 -36.41 4.46 8.42
N GLN A 530 -37.34 4.17 9.35
CA GLN A 530 -37.25 4.61 10.75
C GLN A 530 -35.97 4.15 11.48
N LEU A 531 -35.44 2.99 11.09
CA LEU A 531 -34.19 2.43 11.60
C LEU A 531 -32.93 3.11 11.03
N ARG A 532 -33.09 4.03 10.08
CA ARG A 532 -32.01 4.75 9.37
C ARG A 532 -30.89 3.83 8.87
N PRO A 533 -31.22 2.80 8.07
CA PRO A 533 -30.23 1.83 7.60
C PRO A 533 -29.13 2.44 6.74
N TYR A 534 -29.32 3.65 6.22
CA TYR A 534 -28.36 4.38 5.38
C TYR A 534 -27.89 5.70 6.01
N GLY A 535 -28.12 5.92 7.31
CA GLY A 535 -27.81 7.18 7.99
C GLY A 535 -28.91 8.23 7.88
N THR A 536 -28.65 9.46 8.30
CA THR A 536 -29.66 10.53 8.34
C THR A 536 -29.92 11.20 7.00
N ASN A 537 -28.94 11.19 6.09
CA ASN A 537 -29.04 11.88 4.81
C ASN A 537 -28.50 11.04 3.63
N PRO A 538 -29.10 9.87 3.36
CA PRO A 538 -28.66 9.00 2.28
C PRO A 538 -28.85 9.65 0.91
N GLN A 539 -27.99 9.24 -0.04
CA GLN A 539 -28.07 9.70 -1.42
C GLN A 539 -28.84 8.69 -2.27
N ILE A 540 -29.90 9.13 -2.93
CA ILE A 540 -30.65 8.33 -3.91
C ILE A 540 -30.25 8.75 -5.33
N VAL A 541 -29.80 7.78 -6.13
CA VAL A 541 -29.39 7.98 -7.52
C VAL A 541 -30.28 7.16 -8.44
N SER A 542 -31.02 7.82 -9.32
CA SER A 542 -31.83 7.13 -10.34
C SER A 542 -30.93 6.48 -11.40
N THR A 543 -31.23 5.25 -11.80
CA THR A 543 -30.45 4.48 -12.78
C THR A 543 -31.35 3.51 -13.56
N GLN A 544 -30.76 2.69 -14.42
CA GLN A 544 -31.45 1.57 -15.08
C GLN A 544 -30.60 0.31 -15.05
N ILE A 545 -31.25 -0.83 -14.87
CA ILE A 545 -30.64 -2.16 -14.97
C ILE A 545 -31.35 -2.93 -16.07
N GLN A 546 -30.63 -3.27 -17.14
CA GLN A 546 -31.20 -3.98 -18.29
C GLN A 546 -32.46 -3.31 -18.86
N GLY A 547 -32.48 -1.96 -18.89
CA GLY A 547 -33.61 -1.17 -19.37
C GLY A 547 -34.79 -1.05 -18.39
N GLN A 548 -34.71 -1.66 -17.20
CA GLN A 548 -35.69 -1.48 -16.14
C GLN A 548 -35.35 -0.26 -15.27
N PRO A 549 -36.35 0.54 -14.86
CA PRO A 549 -36.16 1.62 -13.89
C PRO A 549 -35.57 1.08 -12.58
N ALA A 550 -34.56 1.78 -12.07
CA ALA A 550 -33.89 1.43 -10.84
C ALA A 550 -33.45 2.67 -10.04
N CYS A 551 -33.16 2.48 -8.76
CA CYS A 551 -32.48 3.47 -7.93
C CYS A 551 -31.40 2.81 -7.09
N MET A 552 -30.31 3.53 -6.90
CA MET A 552 -29.25 3.21 -5.95
C MET A 552 -29.42 4.09 -4.72
N ILE A 553 -29.23 3.51 -3.54
CA ILE A 553 -29.25 4.20 -2.25
C ILE A 553 -27.86 4.04 -1.63
N PHE A 554 -27.16 5.15 -1.46
CA PHE A 554 -25.85 5.20 -0.84
C PHE A 554 -25.94 5.79 0.57
N PRO A 555 -25.21 5.21 1.54
CA PRO A 555 -25.27 5.68 2.93
C PRO A 555 -24.61 7.04 3.12
N SER A 556 -25.11 7.82 4.08
CA SER A 556 -24.40 8.98 4.63
C SER A 556 -23.35 8.56 5.65
N ALA A 557 -22.42 9.47 5.95
CA ALA A 557 -21.29 9.23 6.84
C ALA A 557 -21.68 8.79 8.27
N ASP A 558 -22.93 9.02 8.69
CA ASP A 558 -23.46 8.68 10.00
C ASP A 558 -24.29 7.37 10.02
N GLN A 559 -24.16 6.54 8.98
CA GLN A 559 -24.81 5.21 8.95
C GLN A 559 -24.44 4.38 10.19
N PRO A 560 -25.42 3.69 10.83
CA PRO A 560 -25.14 2.81 11.94
C PRO A 560 -24.12 1.72 11.56
N THR A 561 -23.09 1.52 12.37
CA THR A 561 -22.01 0.57 12.07
C THR A 561 -22.50 -0.87 11.92
N GLN A 562 -23.62 -1.22 12.56
CA GLN A 562 -24.28 -2.52 12.42
C GLN A 562 -24.81 -2.77 11.00
N MET A 563 -25.01 -1.71 10.20
CA MET A 563 -25.45 -1.81 8.81
C MET A 563 -24.29 -2.06 7.85
N GLN A 564 -23.04 -2.17 8.31
CA GLN A 564 -21.91 -2.67 7.50
C GLN A 564 -21.71 -1.97 6.15
N ASN A 565 -21.69 -0.64 6.09
CA ASN A 565 -21.58 0.13 4.84
C ASN A 565 -22.65 -0.25 3.80
N GLN A 566 -23.83 -0.69 4.24
CA GLN A 566 -24.89 -1.15 3.35
C GLN A 566 -25.30 -0.04 2.40
N ALA A 567 -25.23 -0.33 1.10
CA ALA A 567 -25.93 0.36 0.04
C ALA A 567 -27.04 -0.54 -0.49
N ALA A 568 -27.97 0.02 -1.27
CA ALA A 568 -29.00 -0.78 -1.93
C ALA A 568 -29.19 -0.41 -3.40
N LEU A 569 -29.57 -1.41 -4.17
CA LEU A 569 -30.15 -1.28 -5.49
C LEU A 569 -31.60 -1.77 -5.41
N ILE A 570 -32.55 -0.96 -5.86
CA ILE A 570 -33.95 -1.36 -6.06
C ILE A 570 -34.27 -1.24 -7.54
N VAL A 571 -34.75 -2.33 -8.14
CA VAL A 571 -35.06 -2.41 -9.58
C VAL A 571 -36.47 -2.92 -9.77
N GLN A 572 -37.20 -2.33 -10.71
CA GLN A 572 -38.48 -2.89 -11.14
C GLN A 572 -38.27 -4.18 -11.94
N TYR A 573 -38.99 -5.25 -11.59
CA TYR A 573 -38.93 -6.49 -12.36
C TYR A 573 -39.48 -6.30 -13.78
N PRO A 574 -38.86 -6.89 -14.82
CA PRO A 574 -39.44 -6.94 -16.16
C PRO A 574 -40.80 -7.68 -16.19
N THR A 575 -40.95 -8.69 -15.33
CA THR A 575 -42.20 -9.39 -15.07
C THR A 575 -42.29 -9.68 -13.58
N PRO A 576 -43.36 -9.24 -12.88
CA PRO A 576 -43.50 -9.47 -11.44
C PRO A 576 -43.32 -10.95 -11.07
N VAL A 577 -42.63 -11.20 -9.96
CA VAL A 577 -42.36 -12.56 -9.47
C VAL A 577 -43.37 -12.95 -8.39
N VAL A 578 -43.72 -14.24 -8.33
CA VAL A 578 -44.65 -14.77 -7.33
C VAL A 578 -43.88 -15.65 -6.35
N ILE A 579 -43.80 -15.24 -5.09
CA ILE A 579 -43.09 -15.96 -4.03
C ILE A 579 -44.09 -16.27 -2.92
N SER A 580 -44.30 -17.55 -2.65
CA SER A 580 -45.25 -18.03 -1.62
C SER A 580 -46.68 -17.46 -1.76
N GLY A 581 -47.14 -17.25 -3.01
CA GLY A 581 -48.48 -16.75 -3.33
C GLY A 581 -48.62 -15.22 -3.38
N ASN A 582 -47.59 -14.46 -3.01
CA ASN A 582 -47.60 -12.99 -3.09
C ASN A 582 -46.86 -12.51 -4.35
N THR A 583 -47.37 -11.44 -4.98
CA THR A 583 -46.76 -10.81 -6.16
C THR A 583 -45.79 -9.70 -5.74
N TYR A 584 -44.55 -9.78 -6.23
CA TYR A 584 -43.51 -8.80 -5.97
C TYR A 584 -43.13 -8.09 -7.27
N ARG A 585 -43.10 -6.75 -7.22
CA ARG A 585 -42.82 -5.91 -8.41
C ARG A 585 -41.41 -5.35 -8.43
N PHE A 586 -40.72 -5.32 -7.30
CA PHE A 586 -39.37 -4.80 -7.20
C PHE A 586 -38.42 -5.84 -6.64
N PHE A 587 -37.24 -5.93 -7.24
CA PHE A 587 -36.09 -6.63 -6.71
C PHE A 587 -35.28 -5.66 -5.84
N ILE A 588 -34.79 -6.13 -4.70
CA ILE A 588 -33.87 -5.36 -3.86
C ILE A 588 -32.60 -6.18 -3.59
N LEU A 589 -31.46 -5.53 -3.81
CA LEU A 589 -30.14 -6.03 -3.50
C LEU A 589 -29.50 -5.07 -2.50
N TRP A 590 -29.15 -5.58 -1.33
CA TRP A 590 -28.26 -4.91 -0.40
C TRP A 590 -26.85 -5.43 -0.62
N ALA A 591 -25.85 -4.55 -0.61
CA ALA A 591 -24.46 -4.94 -0.63
C ALA A 591 -23.60 -3.92 0.11
N ASP A 592 -22.37 -4.29 0.46
CA ASP A 592 -21.37 -3.33 0.88
C ASP A 592 -21.16 -2.26 -0.21
N VAL A 593 -21.08 -0.99 0.18
CA VAL A 593 -20.90 0.14 -0.74
C VAL A 593 -19.68 -0.01 -1.64
N GLY A 594 -18.63 -0.67 -1.18
CA GLY A 594 -17.41 -0.93 -1.96
C GLY A 594 -17.63 -1.92 -3.11
N HIS A 595 -18.61 -2.82 -3.00
CA HIS A 595 -18.87 -3.88 -3.98
C HIS A 595 -20.15 -3.69 -4.78
N ILE A 596 -21.08 -2.82 -4.33
CA ILE A 596 -22.42 -2.74 -4.92
C ILE A 596 -22.39 -2.42 -6.42
N ASN A 597 -21.53 -1.51 -6.88
CA ASN A 597 -21.45 -1.18 -8.31
C ASN A 597 -20.94 -2.36 -9.14
N GLN A 598 -19.95 -3.09 -8.63
CA GLN A 598 -19.42 -4.27 -9.31
C GLN A 598 -20.48 -5.38 -9.39
N ILE A 599 -21.15 -5.69 -8.28
CA ILE A 599 -22.17 -6.74 -8.23
C ILE A 599 -23.34 -6.39 -9.16
N THR A 600 -23.86 -5.18 -9.05
CA THR A 600 -25.02 -4.71 -9.84
C THR A 600 -24.74 -4.67 -11.34
N SER A 601 -23.49 -4.40 -11.75
CA SER A 601 -23.08 -4.43 -13.17
C SER A 601 -23.24 -5.81 -13.83
N THR A 602 -23.26 -6.87 -13.02
CA THR A 602 -23.40 -8.25 -13.47
C THR A 602 -24.81 -8.81 -13.31
N LEU A 603 -25.74 -8.03 -12.73
CA LEU A 603 -27.12 -8.46 -12.47
C LEU A 603 -27.88 -8.73 -13.77
N ARG A 604 -28.52 -9.90 -13.84
CA ARG A 604 -29.39 -10.33 -14.93
C ARG A 604 -30.70 -10.88 -14.39
N PHE A 605 -31.82 -10.46 -14.98
CA PHE A 605 -33.11 -11.12 -14.75
C PHE A 605 -33.23 -12.40 -15.59
N LEU A 606 -33.80 -13.46 -15.01
CA LEU A 606 -33.93 -14.81 -15.59
C LEU A 606 -35.32 -15.11 -16.17
#